data_AF-L8HNL1-F1
#
_entry.id   AF-L8HNL1-F1
#
_cell.length_a   1.000
_cell.length_b   1.000
_cell.length_c   1.000
_cell.angle_alpha   90.00
_cell.angle_beta   90.00
_cell.angle_gamma   90.00
#
_symmetry.space_group_name_H-M   'P 1'
#
loop_
_entity.id
_entity.type
_entity.pdbx_description
1 polymer ?
#
loop_
_entity_poly.entity_id
_entity_poly.type
_entity_poly.pdbx_seq_one_letter_code
_entity_poly.pdbx_strand_id
1 'polypeptide(L)'
;MDFGSLETVVANSAFIAARGSFDASSGPASRDRKYLARLKLPPLSKCEALRESLDLGFEGMCLEQPIGKRLFQQFLRAHEQHGPALQLWKDIEDYDTADDALRPQKAQALRAAYLEPQAQLFCSFLDAETVARARAGAGDGLFQPLLRAVLAHLGQAPFQEFLDSLYFLRFLQWKWLEAQPMGEDWFLDFRVLGRGGFGEVFACQMKATGKLYACKKLNKKRLKKRKGYQGAMVEKKILAKVHSRFIVSLAYAFETKTDLCLVMTIMNGGDIRYHIYNVDEDNPGFQEPRAIFYTAQIVSGLEHLHQRNIIYRDLKPENVLLDDDGNVRISDLGLAVELKAGQTKTKGYAGTPGFMAPELLLGEEYDFSVDYFALGVTLYEMIAARGPFRARGEKVENKELKQRVLEQAVTYPDKFSPASKDFCEALLQKDPEKRLGFRDGSCDGLRTHPLFRDVSWRQLEAGMLTPPFVPDSRTVYAKNIQDVGAFSTVKGVAFEKADTEFFQEFASGTCPIPWQEEMIETGVFGDLNVWRPDGQMPDDMKGISGQEAAPSSKSGMCVLS
;
A
#
# COMPACT_ATOMS: atom_id res chain seq x y z
N MET A 1 8.00 19.98 -36.88
CA MET A 1 7.30 19.39 -35.71
C MET A 1 8.26 18.41 -35.07
N ASP A 2 8.59 18.63 -33.82
CA ASP A 2 9.46 17.74 -33.05
C ASP A 2 8.65 16.49 -32.65
N PHE A 3 8.99 15.34 -33.23
CA PHE A 3 8.26 14.08 -33.03
C PHE A 3 8.22 13.65 -31.55
N GLY A 4 9.22 14.00 -30.74
CA GLY A 4 9.26 13.68 -29.30
C GLY A 4 8.26 14.47 -28.46
N SER A 5 7.98 15.71 -28.85
CA SER A 5 6.95 16.54 -28.22
C SER A 5 5.55 15.97 -28.46
N LEU A 6 5.29 15.45 -29.66
CA LEU A 6 3.99 14.84 -30.01
C LEU A 6 3.76 13.53 -29.26
N GLU A 7 4.78 12.70 -29.12
CA GLU A 7 4.70 11.44 -28.36
C GLU A 7 4.36 11.70 -26.87
N THR A 8 5.01 12.71 -26.28
CA THR A 8 4.72 13.13 -24.90
C THR A 8 3.28 13.63 -24.74
N VAL A 9 2.79 14.47 -25.67
CA VAL A 9 1.41 14.98 -25.63
C VAL A 9 0.38 13.86 -25.76
N VAL A 10 0.59 12.93 -26.70
CA VAL A 10 -0.32 11.79 -26.90
C VAL A 10 -0.35 10.88 -25.68
N ALA A 11 0.82 10.53 -25.12
CA ALA A 11 0.91 9.70 -23.93
C ALA A 11 0.30 10.38 -22.69
N ASN A 12 0.53 11.68 -22.50
CA ASN A 12 -0.09 12.46 -21.42
C ASN A 12 -1.61 12.49 -21.57
N SER A 13 -2.12 12.73 -22.79
CA SER A 13 -3.56 12.79 -23.05
C SER A 13 -4.25 11.45 -22.78
N ALA A 14 -3.66 10.34 -23.24
CA ALA A 14 -4.17 9.00 -22.98
C ALA A 14 -4.17 8.66 -21.48
N PHE A 15 -3.10 9.03 -20.78
CA PHE A 15 -2.98 8.82 -19.33
C PHE A 15 -4.00 9.64 -18.52
N ILE A 16 -4.18 10.93 -18.84
CA ILE A 16 -5.17 11.78 -18.19
C ILE A 16 -6.60 11.25 -18.45
N ALA A 17 -6.90 10.83 -19.68
CA ALA A 17 -8.18 10.22 -20.01
C ALA A 17 -8.43 8.93 -19.20
N ALA A 18 -7.41 8.08 -19.04
CA ALA A 18 -7.51 6.85 -18.27
C ALA A 18 -7.73 7.08 -16.76
N ARG A 19 -7.25 8.21 -16.21
CA ARG A 19 -7.49 8.63 -14.80
C ARG A 19 -8.95 8.99 -14.53
N GLY A 20 -9.77 9.25 -15.55
CA GLY A 20 -11.21 9.45 -15.40
C GLY A 20 -11.63 10.71 -14.62
N SER A 21 -10.75 11.69 -14.47
CA SER A 21 -11.06 12.94 -13.76
C SER A 21 -11.52 14.04 -14.73
N PHE A 22 -12.72 13.87 -15.31
CA PHE A 22 -13.51 14.97 -15.87
C PHE A 22 -14.99 14.70 -15.61
N ASP A 23 -15.49 15.36 -14.56
CA ASP A 23 -16.84 15.29 -14.00
C ASP A 23 -17.25 13.92 -13.45
N ALA A 24 -17.93 13.94 -12.30
CA ALA A 24 -18.57 12.77 -11.67
C ALA A 24 -19.66 12.10 -12.55
N SER A 25 -19.76 12.50 -13.82
CA SER A 25 -20.60 11.93 -14.88
C SER A 25 -19.85 11.04 -15.88
N SER A 26 -18.52 10.97 -15.87
CA SER A 26 -17.80 10.03 -16.74
C SER A 26 -17.79 8.63 -16.12
N GLY A 27 -18.43 7.66 -16.80
CA GLY A 27 -18.58 6.28 -16.34
C GLY A 27 -17.26 5.56 -16.05
N PRO A 28 -17.33 4.36 -15.44
CA PRO A 28 -16.14 3.62 -14.98
C PRO A 28 -15.13 3.46 -16.11
N ALA A 29 -13.83 3.59 -15.76
CA ALA A 29 -12.72 3.36 -16.67
C ALA A 29 -13.00 2.11 -17.52
N SER A 30 -12.94 2.26 -18.85
CA SER A 30 -13.43 1.28 -19.82
C SER A 30 -12.91 -0.14 -19.52
N ARG A 31 -13.76 -1.00 -18.95
CA ARG A 31 -13.44 -2.42 -18.75
C ARG A 31 -13.48 -3.15 -20.10
N ASP A 32 -12.43 -3.91 -20.38
CA ASP A 32 -12.43 -4.81 -21.53
C ASP A 32 -13.34 -5.99 -21.23
N ARG A 33 -14.48 -6.04 -21.94
CA ARG A 33 -15.51 -7.10 -21.79
C ARG A 33 -14.94 -8.51 -21.97
N LYS A 34 -13.93 -8.69 -22.84
CA LYS A 34 -13.32 -10.00 -23.08
C LYS A 34 -12.57 -10.47 -21.85
N TYR A 35 -11.82 -9.59 -21.19
CA TYR A 35 -11.06 -9.92 -19.99
C TYR A 35 -11.96 -10.03 -18.76
N LEU A 36 -12.96 -9.15 -18.63
CA LEU A 36 -13.97 -9.26 -17.57
C LEU A 36 -14.71 -10.61 -17.63
N ALA A 37 -15.07 -11.09 -18.83
CA ALA A 37 -15.72 -12.39 -19.01
C ALA A 37 -14.86 -13.60 -18.61
N ARG A 38 -13.54 -13.41 -18.38
CA ARG A 38 -12.65 -14.44 -17.85
C ARG A 38 -12.70 -14.52 -16.31
N LEU A 39 -13.20 -13.48 -15.64
CA LEU A 39 -13.43 -13.49 -14.20
C LEU A 39 -14.75 -14.22 -13.92
N LYS A 40 -14.66 -15.51 -13.62
CA LYS A 40 -15.81 -16.37 -13.29
C LYS A 40 -15.45 -17.27 -12.13
N LEU A 41 -16.36 -17.36 -11.16
CA LEU A 41 -16.21 -18.28 -10.04
C LEU A 41 -16.34 -19.73 -10.57
N PRO A 42 -15.40 -20.62 -10.21
CA PRO A 42 -15.39 -22.00 -10.70
C PRO A 42 -16.42 -22.87 -9.96
N PRO A 43 -16.80 -24.05 -10.48
CA PRO A 43 -17.49 -25.05 -9.68
C PRO A 43 -16.65 -25.51 -8.49
N LEU A 44 -17.31 -25.95 -7.41
CA LEU A 44 -16.63 -26.35 -6.17
C LEU A 44 -15.66 -27.52 -6.34
N SER A 45 -15.90 -28.40 -7.32
CA SER A 45 -14.99 -29.50 -7.66
C SER A 45 -13.58 -29.03 -8.06
N LYS A 46 -13.42 -27.79 -8.51
CA LYS A 46 -12.09 -27.20 -8.80
C LYS A 46 -11.40 -26.61 -7.58
N CYS A 47 -12.11 -26.47 -6.47
CA CYS A 47 -11.63 -25.84 -5.24
C CYS A 47 -11.21 -26.86 -4.17
N GLU A 48 -11.46 -28.15 -4.37
CA GLU A 48 -11.21 -29.22 -3.39
C GLU A 48 -9.77 -29.20 -2.88
N ALA A 49 -8.78 -29.10 -3.78
CA ALA A 49 -7.37 -29.05 -3.44
C ALA A 49 -6.93 -27.76 -2.70
N LEU A 50 -7.72 -26.68 -2.76
CA LEU A 50 -7.41 -25.45 -2.05
C LEU A 50 -7.66 -25.58 -0.55
N ARG A 51 -8.63 -26.41 -0.16
CA ARG A 51 -8.94 -26.61 1.26
C ARG A 51 -7.76 -27.18 2.04
N GLU A 52 -6.96 -28.04 1.38
CA GLU A 52 -5.80 -28.70 1.99
C GLU A 52 -4.52 -27.86 1.93
N SER A 53 -4.43 -26.91 1.00
CA SER A 53 -3.20 -26.15 0.74
C SER A 53 -3.19 -24.73 1.31
N LEU A 54 -4.36 -24.18 1.66
CA LEU A 54 -4.48 -22.85 2.27
C LEU A 54 -4.24 -22.90 3.77
N ASP A 55 -3.57 -21.86 4.29
CA ASP A 55 -3.57 -21.57 5.72
C ASP A 55 -4.95 -21.02 6.11
N LEU A 56 -5.67 -21.76 6.96
CA LEU A 56 -7.02 -21.46 7.41
C LEU A 56 -7.03 -20.79 8.79
N GLY A 57 -5.98 -20.01 9.12
CA GLY A 57 -5.96 -19.18 10.33
C GLY A 57 -7.04 -18.07 10.30
N PHE A 58 -7.68 -17.85 11.46
CA PHE A 58 -8.73 -16.83 11.60
C PHE A 58 -8.26 -15.42 11.23
N GLU A 59 -7.09 -15.00 11.73
CA GLU A 59 -6.55 -13.66 11.50
C GLU A 59 -6.28 -13.43 10.01
N GLY A 60 -5.49 -14.30 9.37
CA GLY A 60 -5.13 -14.18 7.97
C GLY A 60 -6.32 -14.28 7.00
N MET A 61 -7.35 -15.07 7.33
CA MET A 61 -8.50 -15.26 6.45
C MET A 61 -9.62 -14.24 6.70
N CYS A 62 -10.03 -14.03 7.95
CA CYS A 62 -11.24 -13.29 8.29
C CYS A 62 -10.97 -11.84 8.72
N LEU A 63 -9.70 -11.46 8.96
CA LEU A 63 -9.34 -10.09 9.33
C LEU A 63 -8.48 -9.41 8.27
N GLU A 64 -7.41 -10.07 7.82
CA GLU A 64 -6.43 -9.46 6.89
C GLU A 64 -6.88 -9.52 5.42
N GLN A 65 -7.48 -10.64 4.99
CA GLN A 65 -7.94 -10.81 3.61
C GLN A 65 -9.31 -10.14 3.39
N PRO A 66 -9.41 -9.08 2.55
CA PRO A 66 -10.64 -8.28 2.42
C PRO A 66 -11.88 -9.07 2.00
N ILE A 67 -11.75 -10.02 1.05
CA ILE A 67 -12.88 -10.86 0.62
C ILE A 67 -13.25 -11.85 1.73
N GLY A 68 -12.27 -12.43 2.41
CA GLY A 68 -12.52 -13.34 3.54
C GLY A 68 -13.23 -12.63 4.70
N LYS A 69 -12.78 -11.43 5.08
CA LYS A 69 -13.47 -10.55 6.05
C LYS A 69 -14.91 -10.26 5.64
N ARG A 70 -15.15 -9.89 4.36
CA ARG A 70 -16.52 -9.61 3.87
C ARG A 70 -17.42 -10.84 3.91
N LEU A 71 -16.92 -12.01 3.49
CA LEU A 71 -17.69 -13.25 3.52
C LEU A 71 -17.98 -13.70 4.96
N PHE A 72 -17.02 -13.56 5.87
CA PHE A 72 -17.24 -13.83 7.28
C PHE A 72 -18.29 -12.90 7.89
N GLN A 73 -18.23 -11.59 7.60
CA GLN A 73 -19.27 -10.66 8.04
C GLN A 73 -20.65 -10.92 7.40
N GLN A 74 -20.71 -11.42 6.17
CA GLN A 74 -21.97 -11.87 5.55
C GLN A 74 -22.53 -13.10 6.28
N PHE A 75 -21.66 -14.07 6.60
CA PHE A 75 -22.02 -15.24 7.40
C PHE A 75 -22.57 -14.84 8.77
N LEU A 76 -21.85 -14.01 9.53
CA LEU A 76 -22.28 -13.57 10.86
C LEU A 76 -23.64 -12.83 10.80
N ARG A 77 -23.88 -12.04 9.74
CA ARG A 77 -25.16 -11.33 9.56
C ARG A 77 -26.32 -12.30 9.30
N ALA A 78 -26.07 -13.42 8.63
CA ALA A 78 -27.10 -14.41 8.31
C ALA A 78 -27.49 -15.29 9.51
N HIS A 79 -26.74 -15.24 10.62
CA HIS A 79 -26.97 -16.04 11.82
C HIS A 79 -27.23 -15.13 13.01
N GLU A 80 -28.49 -15.00 13.42
CA GLU A 80 -28.95 -14.02 14.43
C GLU A 80 -28.14 -14.06 15.73
N GLN A 81 -27.71 -15.25 16.16
CA GLN A 81 -26.89 -15.46 17.36
C GLN A 81 -25.57 -14.67 17.36
N HIS A 82 -25.01 -14.39 16.19
CA HIS A 82 -23.75 -13.64 16.03
C HIS A 82 -23.96 -12.14 15.81
N GLY A 83 -25.22 -11.70 15.71
CA GLY A 83 -25.61 -10.32 15.43
C GLY A 83 -24.97 -9.29 16.37
N PRO A 84 -25.06 -9.46 17.71
CA PRO A 84 -24.44 -8.55 18.68
C PRO A 84 -22.92 -8.41 18.48
N ALA A 85 -22.20 -9.52 18.31
CA ALA A 85 -20.74 -9.51 18.13
C ALA A 85 -20.33 -8.80 16.82
N LEU A 86 -21.04 -9.08 15.72
CA LEU A 86 -20.81 -8.43 14.43
C LEU A 86 -21.05 -6.93 14.50
N GLN A 87 -22.15 -6.50 15.13
CA GLN A 87 -22.48 -5.08 15.19
C GLN A 87 -21.52 -4.32 16.10
N LEU A 88 -21.16 -4.89 17.26
CA LEU A 88 -20.14 -4.30 18.13
C LEU A 88 -18.80 -4.16 17.41
N TRP A 89 -18.35 -5.18 16.65
CA TRP A 89 -17.15 -5.09 15.84
C TRP A 89 -17.19 -3.90 14.87
N LYS A 90 -18.29 -3.76 14.11
CA LYS A 90 -18.44 -2.65 13.14
C LYS A 90 -18.48 -1.29 13.80
N ASP A 91 -19.19 -1.16 14.92
CA ASP A 91 -19.32 0.10 15.63
C ASP A 91 -17.99 0.54 16.27
N ILE A 92 -17.10 -0.40 16.64
CA ILE A 92 -15.74 -0.08 17.06
C ILE A 92 -14.91 0.43 15.88
N GLU A 93 -14.95 -0.22 14.72
CA GLU A 93 -14.23 0.24 13.50
C GLU A 93 -14.71 1.63 13.04
N ASP A 94 -16.02 1.88 13.13
CA ASP A 94 -16.65 3.18 12.88
C ASP A 94 -16.24 4.24 13.93
N TYR A 95 -16.14 3.88 15.21
CA TYR A 95 -15.63 4.78 16.25
C TYR A 95 -14.16 5.18 16.01
N ASP A 96 -13.32 4.22 15.61
CA ASP A 96 -11.89 4.46 15.40
C ASP A 96 -11.61 5.35 14.19
N THR A 97 -12.53 5.41 13.23
CA THR A 97 -12.48 6.24 12.03
C THR A 97 -13.44 7.44 12.07
N ALA A 98 -14.02 7.76 13.23
CA ALA A 98 -14.89 8.91 13.40
C ALA A 98 -14.12 10.21 13.68
N ASP A 99 -14.72 11.35 13.30
CA ASP A 99 -14.23 12.67 13.70
C ASP A 99 -14.29 12.85 15.22
N ASP A 100 -13.33 13.58 15.79
CA ASP A 100 -13.21 13.75 17.24
C ASP A 100 -14.46 14.37 17.88
N ALA A 101 -15.21 15.19 17.13
CA ALA A 101 -16.48 15.76 17.59
C ALA A 101 -17.60 14.71 17.79
N LEU A 102 -17.61 13.63 17.01
CA LEU A 102 -18.63 12.58 17.05
C LEU A 102 -18.29 11.43 18.00
N ARG A 103 -17.00 11.28 18.35
CA ARG A 103 -16.51 10.15 19.17
C ARG A 103 -17.18 10.06 20.55
N PRO A 104 -17.40 11.15 21.32
CA PRO A 104 -18.09 11.06 22.60
C PRO A 104 -19.51 10.47 22.47
N GLN A 105 -20.26 10.89 21.44
CA GLN A 105 -21.60 10.38 21.16
C GLN A 105 -21.57 8.91 20.76
N LYS A 106 -20.66 8.51 19.86
CA LYS A 106 -20.48 7.11 19.43
C LYS A 106 -20.07 6.21 20.59
N ALA A 107 -19.17 6.66 21.47
CA ALA A 107 -18.77 5.92 22.66
C ALA A 107 -19.94 5.70 23.63
N GLN A 108 -20.78 6.72 23.84
CA GLN A 108 -21.98 6.59 24.66
C GLN A 108 -22.99 5.60 24.04
N ALA A 109 -23.22 5.69 22.72
CA ALA A 109 -24.12 4.79 22.00
C ALA A 109 -23.65 3.34 22.08
N LEU A 110 -22.36 3.08 21.87
CA LEU A 110 -21.74 1.76 21.96
C LEU A 110 -21.91 1.15 23.36
N ARG A 111 -21.61 1.92 24.41
CA ARG A 111 -21.81 1.48 25.79
C ARG A 111 -23.26 1.07 26.07
N ALA A 112 -24.21 1.91 25.66
CA ALA A 112 -25.63 1.68 25.87
C ALA A 112 -26.16 0.48 25.08
N ALA A 113 -25.67 0.25 23.86
CA ALA A 113 -26.15 -0.80 22.97
C ALA A 113 -25.60 -2.19 23.32
N TYR A 114 -24.35 -2.30 23.75
CA TYR A 114 -23.65 -3.60 23.85
C TYR A 114 -23.20 -3.99 25.25
N LEU A 115 -23.01 -3.01 26.15
CA LEU A 115 -22.38 -3.27 27.45
C LEU A 115 -23.37 -3.27 28.62
N GLU A 116 -24.61 -2.83 28.43
CA GLU A 116 -25.64 -2.84 29.48
C GLU A 116 -26.41 -4.18 29.49
N PRO A 117 -26.55 -4.88 30.64
CA PRO A 117 -27.21 -6.19 30.71
C PRO A 117 -28.64 -6.23 30.16
N GLN A 118 -29.34 -5.10 30.22
CA GLN A 118 -30.70 -4.92 29.71
C GLN A 118 -30.76 -4.48 28.24
N ALA A 119 -29.61 -4.28 27.57
CA ALA A 119 -29.58 -3.86 26.18
C ALA A 119 -29.97 -5.01 25.24
N GLN A 120 -30.65 -4.67 24.15
CA GLN A 120 -31.09 -5.65 23.14
C GLN A 120 -29.90 -6.39 22.49
N LEU A 121 -28.76 -5.71 22.32
CA LEU A 121 -27.55 -6.27 21.71
C LEU A 121 -26.46 -6.54 22.77
N PHE A 122 -26.86 -6.83 24.02
CA PHE A 122 -25.90 -7.11 25.09
C PHE A 122 -24.92 -8.24 24.72
N CYS A 123 -23.63 -7.95 24.75
CA CYS A 123 -22.57 -8.90 24.41
C CYS A 123 -22.16 -9.72 25.64
N SER A 124 -22.97 -10.73 25.98
CA SER A 124 -22.76 -11.58 27.17
C SER A 124 -21.49 -12.45 27.15
N PHE A 125 -20.83 -12.57 25.99
CA PHE A 125 -19.58 -13.32 25.85
C PHE A 125 -18.34 -12.55 26.33
N LEU A 126 -18.46 -11.26 26.63
CA LEU A 126 -17.37 -10.42 27.13
C LEU A 126 -17.16 -10.63 28.62
N ASP A 127 -15.90 -10.65 29.06
CA ASP A 127 -15.56 -10.73 30.48
C ASP A 127 -15.83 -9.40 31.21
N ALA A 128 -16.08 -9.48 32.52
CA ALA A 128 -16.46 -8.33 33.33
C ALA A 128 -15.36 -7.25 33.41
N GLU A 129 -14.09 -7.63 33.32
CA GLU A 129 -12.96 -6.69 33.37
C GLU A 129 -12.89 -5.84 32.09
N THR A 130 -13.01 -6.48 30.92
CA THR A 130 -13.07 -5.81 29.61
C THR A 130 -14.24 -4.83 29.56
N VAL A 131 -15.42 -5.25 30.03
CA VAL A 131 -16.61 -4.38 30.09
C VAL A 131 -16.39 -3.19 31.02
N ALA A 132 -15.84 -3.41 32.22
CA ALA A 132 -15.56 -2.34 33.17
C ALA A 132 -14.57 -1.30 32.61
N ARG A 133 -13.52 -1.76 31.93
CA ARG A 133 -12.53 -0.88 31.29
C ARG A 133 -13.14 -0.04 30.17
N ALA A 134 -13.96 -0.65 29.31
CA ALA A 134 -14.63 0.05 28.20
C ALA A 134 -15.64 1.10 28.68
N ARG A 135 -16.27 0.88 29.84
CA ARG A 135 -17.19 1.84 30.47
C ARG A 135 -16.48 3.06 31.06
N ALA A 136 -15.32 2.86 31.69
CA ALA A 136 -14.62 3.93 32.44
C ALA A 136 -13.64 4.75 31.59
N GLY A 137 -13.11 4.20 30.49
CA GLY A 137 -12.03 4.85 29.73
C GLY A 137 -12.46 6.06 28.89
N ALA A 138 -11.45 6.82 28.44
CA ALA A 138 -11.56 7.86 27.40
C ALA A 138 -10.25 7.92 26.60
N GLY A 139 -10.27 8.60 25.44
CA GLY A 139 -9.08 8.85 24.62
C GLY A 139 -8.87 7.86 23.47
N ASP A 140 -7.68 7.92 22.87
CA ASP A 140 -7.30 7.05 21.77
C ASP A 140 -7.07 5.61 22.24
N GLY A 141 -7.46 4.65 21.39
CA GLY A 141 -7.39 3.24 21.73
C GLY A 141 -8.40 2.77 22.79
N LEU A 142 -9.41 3.59 23.16
CA LEU A 142 -10.42 3.28 24.18
C LEU A 142 -11.01 1.86 24.05
N PHE A 143 -11.47 1.50 22.86
CA PHE A 143 -12.14 0.23 22.61
C PHE A 143 -11.20 -0.86 22.04
N GLN A 144 -9.88 -0.63 21.98
CA GLN A 144 -8.93 -1.62 21.46
C GLN A 144 -8.87 -2.93 22.29
N PRO A 145 -8.93 -2.91 23.64
CA PRO A 145 -9.10 -4.15 24.41
C PRO A 145 -10.42 -4.86 24.10
N LEU A 146 -11.50 -4.09 23.92
CA LEU A 146 -12.82 -4.61 23.60
C LEU A 146 -12.84 -5.27 22.21
N LEU A 147 -12.24 -4.63 21.20
CA LEU A 147 -12.09 -5.19 19.86
C LEU A 147 -11.33 -6.52 19.90
N ARG A 148 -10.21 -6.58 20.63
CA ARG A 148 -9.45 -7.83 20.80
C ARG A 148 -10.29 -8.94 21.42
N ALA A 149 -11.11 -8.64 22.43
CA ALA A 149 -12.01 -9.62 23.04
C ALA A 149 -13.10 -10.10 22.05
N VAL A 150 -13.70 -9.19 21.29
CA VAL A 150 -14.69 -9.52 20.25
C VAL A 150 -14.08 -10.42 19.17
N LEU A 151 -12.90 -10.07 18.67
CA LEU A 151 -12.20 -10.85 17.65
C LEU A 151 -11.76 -12.22 18.19
N ALA A 152 -11.29 -12.29 19.43
CA ALA A 152 -10.94 -13.55 20.08
C ALA A 152 -12.15 -14.48 20.25
N HIS A 153 -13.33 -13.94 20.54
CA HIS A 153 -14.57 -14.70 20.57
C HIS A 153 -14.96 -15.20 19.16
N LEU A 154 -14.95 -14.30 18.18
CA LEU A 154 -15.29 -14.63 16.79
C LEU A 154 -14.35 -15.66 16.18
N GLY A 155 -13.08 -15.70 16.59
CA GLY A 155 -12.08 -16.67 16.16
C GLY A 155 -12.24 -18.09 16.71
N GLN A 156 -13.23 -18.33 17.57
CA GLN A 156 -13.51 -19.64 18.17
C GLN A 156 -14.68 -20.36 17.46
N ALA A 157 -15.78 -20.62 18.16
CA ALA A 157 -16.94 -21.33 17.62
C ALA A 157 -17.54 -20.65 16.36
N PRO A 158 -17.73 -19.31 16.31
CA PRO A 158 -18.27 -18.66 15.09
C PRO A 158 -17.38 -18.89 13.87
N PHE A 159 -16.06 -18.95 14.05
CA PHE A 159 -15.13 -19.26 12.97
C PHE A 159 -15.23 -20.72 12.51
N GLN A 160 -15.38 -21.68 13.42
CA GLN A 160 -15.59 -23.08 13.03
C GLN A 160 -16.90 -23.25 12.25
N GLU A 161 -17.98 -22.61 12.70
CA GLU A 161 -19.25 -22.60 11.97
C GLU A 161 -19.10 -21.97 10.56
N PHE A 162 -18.29 -20.93 10.43
CA PHE A 162 -17.98 -20.34 9.13
C PHE A 162 -17.28 -21.34 8.20
N LEU A 163 -16.29 -22.10 8.69
CA LEU A 163 -15.55 -23.10 7.92
C LEU A 163 -16.43 -24.24 7.38
N ASP A 164 -17.57 -24.48 8.02
CA ASP A 164 -18.58 -25.47 7.60
C ASP A 164 -19.72 -24.88 6.75
N SER A 165 -19.65 -23.58 6.44
CA SER A 165 -20.71 -22.85 5.74
C SER A 165 -20.46 -22.70 4.22
N LEU A 166 -21.54 -22.37 3.49
CA LEU A 166 -21.44 -21.99 2.07
C LEU A 166 -20.57 -20.74 1.84
N TYR A 167 -20.42 -19.86 2.84
CA TYR A 167 -19.61 -18.65 2.74
C TYR A 167 -18.11 -18.98 2.67
N PHE A 168 -17.67 -20.02 3.38
CA PHE A 168 -16.31 -20.52 3.25
C PHE A 168 -16.07 -21.18 1.89
N LEU A 169 -17.04 -21.97 1.39
CA LEU A 169 -16.96 -22.53 0.03
C LEU A 169 -16.89 -21.43 -1.04
N ARG A 170 -17.63 -20.33 -0.85
CA ARG A 170 -17.53 -19.12 -1.69
C ARG A 170 -16.13 -18.50 -1.60
N PHE A 171 -15.54 -18.43 -0.41
CA PHE A 171 -14.16 -17.95 -0.24
C PHE A 171 -13.17 -18.80 -1.05
N LEU A 172 -13.30 -20.14 -1.04
CA LEU A 172 -12.44 -21.02 -1.83
C LEU A 172 -12.55 -20.76 -3.35
N GLN A 173 -13.74 -20.47 -3.87
CA GLN A 173 -13.92 -20.08 -5.27
C GLN A 173 -13.19 -18.77 -5.60
N TRP A 174 -13.21 -17.79 -4.69
CA TRP A 174 -12.45 -16.54 -4.83
C TRP A 174 -10.94 -16.79 -4.78
N LYS A 175 -10.46 -17.65 -3.88
CA LYS A 175 -9.05 -18.05 -3.83
C LYS A 175 -8.60 -18.78 -5.08
N TRP A 176 -9.46 -19.62 -5.66
CA TRP A 176 -9.17 -20.25 -6.94
C TRP A 176 -9.01 -19.22 -8.05
N LEU A 177 -9.90 -18.22 -8.10
CA LEU A 177 -9.86 -17.16 -9.12
C LEU A 177 -8.61 -16.28 -8.97
N GLU A 178 -8.24 -15.95 -7.73
CA GLU A 178 -7.02 -15.20 -7.38
C GLU A 178 -5.75 -15.92 -7.89
N ALA A 179 -5.72 -17.25 -7.79
CA ALA A 179 -4.59 -18.09 -8.21
C ALA A 179 -4.46 -18.29 -9.73
N GLN A 180 -5.41 -17.79 -10.54
CA GLN A 180 -5.33 -17.92 -11.99
C GLN A 180 -4.20 -17.07 -12.59
N PRO A 181 -3.60 -17.50 -13.71
CA PRO A 181 -2.49 -16.77 -14.32
C PRO A 181 -2.94 -15.41 -14.88
N MET A 182 -2.48 -14.34 -14.22
CA MET A 182 -2.71 -12.94 -14.60
C MET A 182 -1.39 -12.25 -14.98
N GLY A 183 -0.88 -12.58 -16.18
CA GLY A 183 0.37 -12.03 -16.74
C GLY A 183 0.17 -10.83 -17.69
N GLU A 184 1.14 -10.61 -18.58
CA GLU A 184 1.25 -9.40 -19.43
C GLU A 184 -0.01 -9.06 -20.22
N ASP A 185 -0.72 -10.06 -20.75
CA ASP A 185 -1.92 -9.87 -21.57
C ASP A 185 -3.05 -9.15 -20.82
N TRP A 186 -3.09 -9.25 -19.49
CA TRP A 186 -4.13 -8.63 -18.67
C TRP A 186 -3.94 -7.13 -18.46
N PHE A 187 -2.77 -6.58 -18.79
CA PHE A 187 -2.44 -5.18 -18.57
C PHE A 187 -2.32 -4.41 -19.88
N LEU A 188 -2.70 -3.14 -19.84
CA LEU A 188 -2.51 -2.17 -20.92
C LEU A 188 -1.63 -1.04 -20.41
N ASP A 189 -0.45 -0.82 -21.00
CA ASP A 189 0.42 0.30 -20.65
C ASP A 189 0.02 1.57 -21.42
N PHE A 190 0.13 2.73 -20.77
CA PHE A 190 -0.17 4.03 -21.39
C PHE A 190 1.04 4.94 -21.50
N ARG A 191 1.77 5.12 -20.40
CA ARG A 191 2.75 6.20 -20.27
C ARG A 191 3.90 5.82 -19.35
N VAL A 192 5.13 6.15 -19.73
CA VAL A 192 6.29 6.06 -18.83
C VAL A 192 6.18 7.13 -17.73
N LEU A 193 6.14 6.69 -16.48
CA LEU A 193 6.12 7.56 -15.29
C LEU A 193 7.54 7.93 -14.84
N GLY A 194 8.49 7.00 -15.00
CA GLY A 194 9.85 7.19 -14.56
C GLY A 194 10.79 6.09 -15.03
N ARG A 195 12.08 6.26 -14.73
CA ARG A 195 13.12 5.30 -15.11
C ARG A 195 14.08 5.07 -13.95
N GLY A 196 14.26 3.80 -13.60
CA GLY A 196 15.18 3.33 -12.56
C GLY A 196 16.42 2.64 -13.13
N GLY A 197 17.32 2.15 -12.28
CA GLY A 197 18.61 1.59 -12.73
C GLY A 197 18.52 0.35 -13.65
N PHE A 198 17.41 -0.38 -13.61
CA PHE A 198 17.22 -1.65 -14.33
C PHE A 198 16.13 -1.63 -15.39
N GLY A 199 15.37 -0.53 -15.50
CA GLY A 199 14.28 -0.41 -16.47
C GLY A 199 13.36 0.76 -16.18
N GLU A 200 12.10 0.65 -16.58
CA GLU A 200 11.15 1.75 -16.66
C GLU A 200 9.89 1.43 -15.86
N VAL A 201 9.20 2.48 -15.40
CA VAL A 201 7.91 2.38 -14.71
C VAL A 201 6.84 2.94 -15.63
N PHE A 202 5.82 2.15 -15.93
CA PHE A 202 4.69 2.55 -16.77
C PHE A 202 3.44 2.73 -15.92
N ALA A 203 2.59 3.71 -16.24
CA ALA A 203 1.19 3.64 -15.88
C ALA A 203 0.53 2.56 -16.72
N CYS A 204 -0.18 1.64 -16.07
CA CYS A 204 -0.94 0.59 -16.73
C CYS A 204 -2.34 0.43 -16.13
N GLN A 205 -3.21 -0.27 -16.85
CA GLN A 205 -4.56 -0.61 -16.40
C GLN A 205 -4.77 -2.11 -16.48
N MET A 206 -5.38 -2.66 -15.42
CA MET A 206 -5.89 -4.02 -15.43
C MET A 206 -7.16 -4.08 -16.30
N LYS A 207 -7.07 -4.74 -17.46
CA LYS A 207 -8.12 -4.70 -18.50
C LYS A 207 -9.49 -5.18 -18.01
N ALA A 208 -9.52 -6.17 -17.11
CA ALA A 208 -10.77 -6.75 -16.63
C ALA A 208 -11.55 -5.81 -15.69
N THR A 209 -10.84 -5.09 -14.83
CA THR A 209 -11.44 -4.32 -13.73
C THR A 209 -11.44 -2.81 -13.99
N GLY A 210 -10.54 -2.34 -14.86
CA GLY A 210 -10.30 -0.94 -15.14
C GLY A 210 -9.37 -0.26 -14.12
N LYS A 211 -8.87 -0.96 -13.10
CA LYS A 211 -8.01 -0.38 -12.06
C LYS A 211 -6.66 0.06 -12.63
N LEU A 212 -6.23 1.27 -12.28
CA LEU A 212 -4.93 1.81 -12.65
C LEU A 212 -3.84 1.36 -11.68
N TYR A 213 -2.65 1.11 -12.23
CA TYR A 213 -1.46 0.67 -11.52
C TYR A 213 -0.20 1.30 -12.13
N ALA A 214 0.91 1.20 -11.39
CA ALA A 214 2.24 1.38 -11.93
C ALA A 214 2.89 0.01 -12.18
N CYS A 215 3.48 -0.20 -13.36
CA CYS A 215 4.19 -1.41 -13.73
C CYS A 215 5.69 -1.10 -13.86
N LYS A 216 6.47 -1.50 -12.85
CA LYS A 216 7.94 -1.43 -12.87
C LYS A 216 8.48 -2.63 -13.65
N LYS A 217 9.01 -2.38 -14.85
CA LYS A 217 9.58 -3.38 -15.74
C LYS A 217 11.10 -3.39 -15.60
N LEU A 218 11.64 -4.48 -15.09
CA LEU A 218 13.07 -4.69 -14.87
C LEU A 218 13.64 -5.55 -16.00
N ASN A 219 14.54 -4.99 -16.80
CA ASN A 219 15.06 -5.70 -17.95
C ASN A 219 15.98 -6.86 -17.56
N LYS A 220 15.63 -8.08 -17.97
CA LYS A 220 16.33 -9.32 -17.61
C LYS A 220 17.82 -9.29 -17.96
N LYS A 221 18.16 -8.79 -19.15
CA LYS A 221 19.58 -8.69 -19.59
C LYS A 221 20.37 -7.67 -18.76
N ARG A 222 19.75 -6.54 -18.39
CA ARG A 222 20.37 -5.54 -17.51
C ARG A 222 20.59 -6.09 -16.11
N LEU A 223 19.60 -6.78 -15.56
CA LEU A 223 19.69 -7.44 -14.26
C LEU A 223 20.85 -8.44 -14.24
N LYS A 224 20.96 -9.34 -15.24
CA LYS A 224 22.08 -10.29 -15.34
C LYS A 224 23.43 -9.57 -15.40
N LYS A 225 23.57 -8.61 -16.32
CA LYS A 225 24.82 -7.88 -16.54
C LYS A 225 25.30 -7.13 -15.29
N ARG A 226 24.37 -6.58 -14.50
CA ARG A 226 24.67 -5.79 -13.30
C ARG A 226 24.53 -6.57 -11.99
N LYS A 227 24.33 -7.89 -12.04
CA LYS A 227 24.13 -8.76 -10.87
C LYS A 227 22.98 -8.29 -9.96
N GLY A 228 21.91 -7.78 -10.55
CA GLY A 228 20.78 -7.14 -9.84
C GLY A 228 19.68 -8.08 -9.36
N TYR A 229 19.80 -9.39 -9.55
CA TYR A 229 18.74 -10.37 -9.20
C TYR A 229 18.36 -10.34 -7.72
N GLN A 230 19.35 -10.28 -6.83
CA GLN A 230 19.07 -10.27 -5.38
C GLN A 230 18.25 -9.05 -4.97
N GLY A 231 18.62 -7.84 -5.43
CA GLY A 231 17.87 -6.62 -5.13
C GLY A 231 16.43 -6.66 -5.68
N ALA A 232 16.23 -7.16 -6.90
CA ALA A 232 14.90 -7.32 -7.48
C ALA A 232 14.02 -8.30 -6.68
N MET A 233 14.60 -9.43 -6.24
CA MET A 233 13.87 -10.41 -5.45
C MET A 233 13.55 -9.91 -4.03
N VAL A 234 14.48 -9.16 -3.42
CA VAL A 234 14.26 -8.50 -2.13
C VAL A 234 13.10 -7.52 -2.21
N GLU A 235 13.11 -6.63 -3.22
CA GLU A 235 12.02 -5.68 -3.46
C GLU A 235 10.67 -6.40 -3.58
N LYS A 236 10.61 -7.45 -4.41
CA LYS A 236 9.40 -8.25 -4.61
C LYS A 236 8.92 -8.92 -3.32
N LYS A 237 9.81 -9.56 -2.56
CA LYS A 237 9.46 -10.31 -1.34
C LYS A 237 8.95 -9.38 -0.24
N ILE A 238 9.59 -8.24 -0.05
CA ILE A 238 9.18 -7.25 0.95
C ILE A 238 7.84 -6.63 0.56
N LEU A 239 7.68 -6.16 -0.69
CA LEU A 239 6.43 -5.56 -1.15
C LEU A 239 5.24 -6.54 -1.09
N ALA A 240 5.47 -7.83 -1.30
CA ALA A 240 4.43 -8.86 -1.20
C ALA A 240 3.99 -9.12 0.26
N LYS A 241 4.85 -8.84 1.25
CA LYS A 241 4.60 -9.09 2.68
C LYS A 241 4.06 -7.87 3.42
N VAL A 242 4.42 -6.68 2.96
CA VAL A 242 4.07 -5.42 3.63
C VAL A 242 2.74 -4.89 3.09
N HIS A 243 1.77 -4.73 3.98
CA HIS A 243 0.51 -4.06 3.68
C HIS A 243 0.38 -2.83 4.58
N SER A 244 0.54 -1.65 3.99
CA SER A 244 0.57 -0.37 4.69
C SER A 244 0.10 0.72 3.75
N ARG A 245 -0.72 1.65 4.23
CA ARG A 245 -1.16 2.80 3.44
C ARG A 245 -0.04 3.76 3.07
N PHE A 246 1.08 3.72 3.79
CA PHE A 246 2.24 4.62 3.61
C PHE A 246 3.38 3.95 2.82
N ILE A 247 3.13 2.78 2.24
CA ILE A 247 4.09 2.05 1.41
C ILE A 247 3.35 1.62 0.14
N VAL A 248 4.00 1.70 -1.01
CA VAL A 248 3.41 1.19 -2.26
C VAL A 248 3.12 -0.31 -2.11
N SER A 249 1.94 -0.77 -2.51
CA SER A 249 1.53 -2.17 -2.40
C SER A 249 1.76 -2.89 -3.73
N LEU A 250 2.30 -4.11 -3.69
CA LEU A 250 2.43 -4.96 -4.87
C LEU A 250 1.15 -5.78 -5.08
N ALA A 251 0.55 -5.66 -6.26
CA ALA A 251 -0.64 -6.43 -6.64
C ALA A 251 -0.29 -7.65 -7.51
N TYR A 252 0.70 -7.54 -8.39
CA TYR A 252 1.10 -8.65 -9.28
C TYR A 252 2.61 -8.66 -9.54
N ALA A 253 3.18 -9.86 -9.64
CA ALA A 253 4.55 -10.10 -10.10
C ALA A 253 4.56 -11.15 -11.20
N PHE A 254 5.00 -10.79 -12.41
CA PHE A 254 5.07 -11.72 -13.54
C PHE A 254 6.32 -11.47 -14.39
N GLU A 255 6.57 -12.34 -15.36
CA GLU A 255 7.64 -12.15 -16.35
C GLU A 255 7.09 -12.02 -17.77
N THR A 256 7.81 -11.28 -18.60
CA THR A 256 7.63 -11.26 -20.06
C THR A 256 8.83 -11.90 -20.73
N LYS A 257 8.86 -11.92 -22.07
CA LYS A 257 10.07 -12.34 -22.80
C LYS A 257 11.33 -11.55 -22.43
N THR A 258 11.19 -10.28 -22.05
CA THR A 258 12.33 -9.35 -21.86
C THR A 258 12.49 -8.82 -20.45
N ASP A 259 11.43 -8.84 -19.64
CA ASP A 259 11.38 -8.09 -18.38
C ASP A 259 10.77 -8.94 -17.25
N LEU A 260 11.13 -8.58 -16.03
CA LEU A 260 10.41 -8.95 -14.81
C LEU A 260 9.54 -7.75 -14.42
N CYS A 261 8.26 -7.98 -14.15
CA CYS A 261 7.27 -6.92 -13.93
C CYS A 261 6.74 -6.96 -12.50
N LEU A 262 6.73 -5.80 -11.85
CA LEU A 262 6.05 -5.55 -10.58
C LEU A 262 4.92 -4.55 -10.82
N VAL A 263 3.68 -4.99 -10.67
CA VAL A 263 2.48 -4.14 -10.76
C VAL A 263 2.10 -3.70 -9.35
N MET A 264 2.21 -2.40 -9.09
CA MET A 264 2.10 -1.79 -7.77
C MET A 264 1.16 -0.59 -7.77
N THR A 265 0.77 -0.13 -6.59
CA THR A 265 0.00 1.10 -6.38
C THR A 265 0.50 2.23 -7.28
N ILE A 266 -0.41 2.84 -8.04
CA ILE A 266 -0.06 4.00 -8.87
C ILE A 266 0.03 5.26 -8.02
N MET A 267 1.12 6.02 -8.19
CA MET A 267 1.39 7.26 -7.45
C MET A 267 1.50 8.40 -8.46
N ASN A 268 0.36 9.00 -8.79
CA ASN A 268 0.18 9.93 -9.91
C ASN A 268 0.69 11.35 -9.62
N GLY A 269 0.88 11.69 -8.34
CA GLY A 269 1.33 13.00 -7.90
C GLY A 269 2.83 13.22 -8.08
N GLY A 270 3.60 12.24 -8.57
CA GLY A 270 5.06 12.36 -8.72
C GLY A 270 5.81 12.19 -7.40
N ASP A 271 7.13 12.35 -7.44
CA ASP A 271 8.00 12.19 -6.26
C ASP A 271 8.25 13.51 -5.52
N ILE A 272 8.55 13.44 -4.22
CA ILE A 272 8.85 14.64 -3.39
C ILE A 272 9.99 15.46 -4.00
N ARG A 273 11.00 14.82 -4.63
CA ARG A 273 12.12 15.54 -5.27
C ARG A 273 11.64 16.46 -6.39
N TYR A 274 10.64 16.05 -7.17
CA TYR A 274 10.02 16.91 -8.19
C TYR A 274 9.29 18.08 -7.52
N HIS A 275 8.53 17.81 -6.47
CA HIS A 275 7.79 18.85 -5.73
C HIS A 275 8.68 19.91 -5.09
N ILE A 276 9.83 19.52 -4.51
CA ILE A 276 10.74 20.47 -3.86
C ILE A 276 11.34 21.45 -4.87
N TYR A 277 11.64 21.00 -6.11
CA TYR A 277 12.54 21.73 -7.00
C TYR A 277 11.94 22.15 -8.35
N ASN A 278 10.83 21.57 -8.78
CA ASN A 278 10.29 21.75 -10.13
C ASN A 278 8.83 22.27 -10.18
N VAL A 279 8.10 22.22 -9.07
CA VAL A 279 6.71 22.74 -9.03
C VAL A 279 6.70 24.27 -8.91
N ASP A 280 7.53 24.82 -8.03
CA ASP A 280 7.79 26.26 -7.92
C ASP A 280 9.31 26.47 -7.93
N GLU A 281 9.87 26.67 -9.13
CA GLU A 281 11.32 26.78 -9.32
C GLU A 281 11.88 28.08 -8.70
N ASP A 282 11.05 29.11 -8.58
CA ASP A 282 11.39 30.41 -7.99
C ASP A 282 11.42 30.34 -6.45
N ASN A 283 10.56 29.50 -5.86
CA ASN A 283 10.49 29.30 -4.41
C ASN A 283 10.64 27.81 -4.02
N PRO A 284 11.83 27.21 -4.22
CA PRO A 284 12.01 25.80 -3.97
C PRO A 284 11.96 25.48 -2.46
N GLY A 285 11.48 24.28 -2.16
CA GLY A 285 11.19 23.79 -0.82
C GLY A 285 9.71 23.92 -0.46
N PHE A 286 9.36 23.42 0.73
CA PHE A 286 8.00 23.43 1.24
C PHE A 286 7.86 24.40 2.41
N GLN A 287 6.64 24.89 2.59
CA GLN A 287 6.21 25.45 3.87
C GLN A 287 6.23 24.35 4.93
N GLU A 288 6.59 24.71 6.17
CA GLU A 288 6.73 23.74 7.26
C GLU A 288 5.52 22.82 7.45
N PRO A 289 4.25 23.28 7.44
CA PRO A 289 3.10 22.39 7.61
C PRO A 289 3.04 21.25 6.57
N ARG A 290 3.45 21.52 5.32
CA ARG A 290 3.52 20.50 4.26
C ARG A 290 4.65 19.52 4.50
N ALA A 291 5.83 20.00 4.90
CA ALA A 291 6.96 19.15 5.24
C ALA A 291 6.63 18.24 6.45
N ILE A 292 6.01 18.79 7.49
CA ILE A 292 5.60 18.07 8.70
C ILE A 292 4.57 16.99 8.38
N PHE A 293 3.57 17.30 7.54
CA PHE A 293 2.56 16.33 7.11
C PHE A 293 3.21 15.12 6.41
N TYR A 294 4.09 15.37 5.44
CA TYR A 294 4.80 14.28 4.75
C TYR A 294 5.76 13.53 5.68
N THR A 295 6.48 14.23 6.56
CA THR A 295 7.32 13.58 7.57
C THR A 295 6.51 12.66 8.47
N ALA A 296 5.31 13.07 8.91
CA ALA A 296 4.45 12.23 9.73
C ALA A 296 4.03 10.95 8.99
N GLN A 297 3.65 11.05 7.71
CA GLN A 297 3.31 9.87 6.89
C GLN A 297 4.52 8.95 6.64
N ILE A 298 5.71 9.53 6.41
CA ILE A 298 6.95 8.75 6.26
C ILE A 298 7.29 8.02 7.56
N VAL A 299 7.12 8.66 8.72
CA VAL A 299 7.34 8.04 10.05
C VAL A 299 6.47 6.80 10.22
N SER A 300 5.17 6.88 9.89
CA SER A 300 4.26 5.73 9.94
C SER A 300 4.68 4.63 8.96
N GLY A 301 5.11 5.00 7.75
CA GLY A 301 5.68 4.04 6.78
C GLY A 301 6.92 3.32 7.32
N LEU A 302 7.87 4.05 7.91
CA LEU A 302 9.06 3.46 8.53
C LEU A 302 8.70 2.57 9.72
N GLU A 303 7.78 2.99 10.60
CA GLU A 303 7.32 2.17 11.73
C GLU A 303 6.76 0.82 11.25
N HIS A 304 5.94 0.82 10.19
CA HIS A 304 5.36 -0.41 9.65
C HIS A 304 6.41 -1.39 9.08
N LEU A 305 7.52 -0.88 8.54
CA LEU A 305 8.68 -1.69 8.14
C LEU A 305 9.44 -2.21 9.37
N HIS A 306 9.73 -1.35 10.34
CA HIS A 306 10.53 -1.68 11.53
C HIS A 306 9.82 -2.69 12.44
N GLN A 307 8.49 -2.59 12.61
CA GLN A 307 7.67 -3.60 13.31
C GLN A 307 7.75 -4.99 12.66
N ARG A 308 8.14 -5.06 11.37
CA ARG A 308 8.35 -6.31 10.63
C ARG A 308 9.84 -6.67 10.51
N ASN A 309 10.71 -6.00 11.26
CA ASN A 309 12.16 -6.15 11.24
C ASN A 309 12.81 -5.85 9.87
N ILE A 310 12.27 -4.88 9.13
CA ILE A 310 12.77 -4.50 7.80
C ILE A 310 13.42 -3.12 7.88
N ILE A 311 14.71 -3.03 7.57
CA ILE A 311 15.46 -1.78 7.45
C ILE A 311 15.39 -1.32 5.99
N TYR A 312 14.98 -0.07 5.73
CA TYR A 312 14.70 0.42 4.38
C TYR A 312 15.97 0.81 3.60
N ARG A 313 16.88 1.57 4.22
CA ARG A 313 18.22 1.97 3.75
C ARG A 313 18.29 2.88 2.51
N ASP A 314 17.18 3.33 1.93
CA ASP A 314 17.19 4.24 0.78
C ASP A 314 16.11 5.32 0.84
N LEU A 315 15.80 5.83 2.03
CA LEU A 315 14.91 6.98 2.18
C LEU A 315 15.58 8.24 1.61
N LYS A 316 14.89 8.86 0.65
CA LYS A 316 15.23 10.12 0.00
C LYS A 316 14.00 10.70 -0.70
N PRO A 317 13.96 12.00 -1.02
CA PRO A 317 12.85 12.64 -1.73
C PRO A 317 12.39 11.93 -3.01
N GLU A 318 13.29 11.31 -3.77
CA GLU A 318 12.97 10.59 -5.02
C GLU A 318 12.14 9.32 -4.80
N ASN A 319 12.25 8.71 -3.61
CA ASN A 319 11.59 7.44 -3.31
C ASN A 319 10.29 7.62 -2.51
N VAL A 320 9.87 8.86 -2.25
CA VAL A 320 8.60 9.17 -1.59
C VAL A 320 7.66 9.78 -2.64
N LEU A 321 6.57 9.07 -2.93
CA LEU A 321 5.68 9.37 -4.04
C LEU A 321 4.32 9.86 -3.55
N LEU A 322 3.68 10.77 -4.28
CA LEU A 322 2.35 11.31 -3.98
C LEU A 322 1.25 10.57 -4.78
N ASP A 323 0.12 10.30 -4.14
CA ASP A 323 -1.10 9.88 -4.83
C ASP A 323 -1.94 11.09 -5.28
N ASP A 324 -3.12 10.82 -5.87
CA ASP A 324 -4.02 11.86 -6.39
C ASP A 324 -4.64 12.74 -5.30
N ASP A 325 -4.75 12.23 -4.07
CA ASP A 325 -5.29 12.97 -2.94
C ASP A 325 -4.21 13.81 -2.23
N GLY A 326 -2.94 13.60 -2.57
CA GLY A 326 -1.79 14.31 -2.00
C GLY A 326 -1.15 13.62 -0.79
N ASN A 327 -1.52 12.37 -0.51
CA ASN A 327 -0.83 11.55 0.50
C ASN A 327 0.44 10.94 -0.08
N VAL A 328 1.43 10.68 0.78
CA VAL A 328 2.71 10.12 0.38
C VAL A 328 2.87 8.65 0.77
N ARG A 329 3.60 7.90 -0.07
CA ARG A 329 4.04 6.54 0.21
C ARG A 329 5.51 6.34 -0.09
N ILE A 330 6.17 5.53 0.71
CA ILE A 330 7.53 5.03 0.47
C ILE A 330 7.50 4.01 -0.69
N SER A 331 8.50 4.08 -1.57
CA SER A 331 8.66 3.21 -2.74
C SER A 331 10.10 2.68 -2.89
N ASP A 332 10.37 1.85 -3.89
CA ASP A 332 11.70 1.30 -4.22
C ASP A 332 12.43 0.60 -3.05
N LEU A 333 11.96 -0.61 -2.70
CA LEU A 333 12.50 -1.42 -1.59
C LEU A 333 13.71 -2.30 -2.00
N GLY A 334 14.36 -2.02 -3.14
CA GLY A 334 15.44 -2.86 -3.68
C GLY A 334 16.72 -2.90 -2.84
N LEU A 335 16.88 -1.95 -1.91
CA LEU A 335 17.99 -1.92 -0.95
C LEU A 335 17.58 -2.30 0.47
N ALA A 336 16.31 -2.62 0.73
CA ALA A 336 15.87 -2.98 2.07
C ALA A 336 16.48 -4.31 2.55
N VAL A 337 16.48 -4.55 3.86
CA VAL A 337 16.95 -5.80 4.49
C VAL A 337 15.95 -6.21 5.54
N GLU A 338 15.48 -7.45 5.44
CA GLU A 338 14.74 -8.12 6.50
C GLU A 338 15.73 -8.81 7.45
N LEU A 339 15.73 -8.41 8.72
CA LEU A 339 16.51 -9.06 9.76
C LEU A 339 15.86 -10.40 10.11
N LYS A 340 16.69 -11.43 10.29
CA LYS A 340 16.20 -12.76 10.70
C LYS A 340 15.75 -12.77 12.16
N ALA A 341 14.94 -13.74 12.55
CA ALA A 341 14.56 -13.93 13.95
C ALA A 341 15.80 -14.02 14.85
N GLY A 342 15.82 -13.23 15.93
CA GLY A 342 16.95 -13.12 16.85
C GLY A 342 18.11 -12.23 16.38
N GLN A 343 18.08 -11.74 15.14
CA GLN A 343 19.05 -10.78 14.62
C GLN A 343 18.55 -9.35 14.87
N THR A 344 19.34 -8.55 15.57
CA THR A 344 18.99 -7.15 15.90
C THR A 344 19.70 -6.11 15.03
N LYS A 345 20.86 -6.46 14.44
CA LYS A 345 21.66 -5.58 13.58
C LYS A 345 22.09 -6.29 12.30
N THR A 346 22.43 -5.52 11.28
CA THR A 346 23.01 -5.97 10.02
C THR A 346 24.26 -5.15 9.67
N LYS A 347 24.96 -5.54 8.60
CA LYS A 347 26.13 -4.84 8.08
C LYS A 347 26.12 -4.84 6.56
N GLY A 348 26.60 -3.76 5.97
CA GLY A 348 26.76 -3.64 4.52
C GLY A 348 26.63 -2.20 4.04
N TYR A 349 27.46 -1.85 3.05
CA TYR A 349 27.44 -0.52 2.43
C TYR A 349 26.37 -0.48 1.33
N ALA A 350 25.26 0.21 1.60
CA ALA A 350 24.16 0.42 0.66
C ALA A 350 23.44 1.75 0.98
N GLY A 351 22.90 2.40 -0.05
CA GLY A 351 22.16 3.65 0.09
C GLY A 351 22.71 4.77 -0.80
N THR A 352 22.07 5.93 -0.71
CA THR A 352 22.39 7.10 -1.54
C THR A 352 23.40 8.02 -0.84
N PRO A 353 24.50 8.46 -1.52
CA PRO A 353 25.44 9.43 -0.94
C PRO A 353 24.76 10.69 -0.42
N GLY A 354 24.98 11.00 0.85
CA GLY A 354 24.38 12.16 1.55
C GLY A 354 23.22 11.79 2.46
N PHE A 355 22.61 10.61 2.23
CA PHE A 355 21.54 10.04 3.07
C PHE A 355 22.02 8.89 3.94
N MET A 356 23.16 8.27 3.60
CA MET A 356 23.77 7.21 4.41
C MET A 356 24.24 7.73 5.77
N ALA A 357 23.82 7.07 6.84
CA ALA A 357 24.17 7.40 8.22
C ALA A 357 25.66 7.14 8.54
N PRO A 358 26.24 7.80 9.57
CA PRO A 358 27.64 7.64 9.97
C PRO A 358 28.09 6.19 10.19
N GLU A 359 27.35 5.41 10.97
CA GLU A 359 27.65 4.02 11.30
C GLU A 359 27.70 3.12 10.05
N LEU A 360 26.82 3.38 9.06
CA LEU A 360 26.83 2.69 7.78
C LEU A 360 28.08 3.06 6.96
N LEU A 361 28.46 4.35 6.93
CA LEU A 361 29.66 4.83 6.24
C LEU A 361 30.96 4.34 6.89
N LEU A 362 30.97 4.13 8.20
CA LEU A 362 32.08 3.55 8.97
C LEU A 362 32.17 2.03 8.81
N GLY A 363 31.13 1.39 8.26
CA GLY A 363 31.08 -0.07 8.09
C GLY A 363 30.83 -0.80 9.40
N GLU A 364 30.15 -0.15 10.34
CA GLU A 364 29.72 -0.72 11.61
C GLU A 364 28.46 -1.58 11.42
N GLU A 365 28.06 -2.30 12.47
CA GLU A 365 26.76 -2.94 12.50
C GLU A 365 25.69 -1.92 12.87
N TYR A 366 24.56 -1.96 12.18
CA TYR A 366 23.48 -0.99 12.32
C TYR A 366 22.11 -1.67 12.27
N ASP A 367 21.09 -0.94 12.71
CA ASP A 367 19.68 -1.35 12.74
C ASP A 367 18.82 -0.28 12.03
N PHE A 368 17.57 -0.12 12.46
CA PHE A 368 16.61 0.86 11.98
C PHE A 368 17.09 2.32 12.11
N SER A 369 18.07 2.60 12.96
CA SER A 369 18.61 3.96 13.20
C SER A 369 19.07 4.67 11.92
N VAL A 370 19.53 3.93 10.90
CA VAL A 370 19.97 4.51 9.62
C VAL A 370 18.83 5.19 8.85
N ASP A 371 17.60 4.68 8.98
CA ASP A 371 16.43 5.21 8.29
C ASP A 371 15.97 6.54 8.91
N TYR A 372 16.15 6.70 10.23
CA TYR A 372 15.85 7.95 10.92
C TYR A 372 16.88 9.05 10.64
N PHE A 373 18.14 8.69 10.40
CA PHE A 373 19.11 9.66 9.88
C PHE A 373 18.67 10.16 8.49
N ALA A 374 18.29 9.25 7.60
CA ALA A 374 17.80 9.60 6.27
C ALA A 374 16.48 10.40 6.31
N LEU A 375 15.62 10.17 7.30
CA LEU A 375 14.44 11.01 7.57
C LEU A 375 14.83 12.44 7.92
N GLY A 376 15.86 12.62 8.77
CA GLY A 376 16.40 13.93 9.10
C GLY A 376 16.94 14.68 7.88
N VAL A 377 17.67 13.97 7.01
CA VAL A 377 18.16 14.52 5.73
C VAL A 377 16.98 14.90 4.81
N THR A 378 15.96 14.04 4.72
CA THR A 378 14.78 14.26 3.88
C THR A 378 13.95 15.46 4.35
N LEU A 379 13.68 15.59 5.65
CA LEU A 379 13.01 16.77 6.21
C LEU A 379 13.82 18.04 5.99
N TYR A 380 15.13 17.99 6.22
CA TYR A 380 16.00 19.12 5.96
C TYR A 380 15.87 19.58 4.50
N GLU A 381 15.94 18.64 3.56
CA GLU A 381 15.85 18.95 2.13
C GLU A 381 14.47 19.48 1.72
N MET A 382 13.38 18.96 2.31
CA MET A 382 12.03 19.50 2.09
C MET A 382 11.93 20.98 2.47
N ILE A 383 12.52 21.41 3.58
CA ILE A 383 12.44 22.81 4.05
C ILE A 383 13.49 23.69 3.34
N ALA A 384 14.73 23.21 3.23
CA ALA A 384 15.87 23.99 2.77
C ALA A 384 16.06 24.00 1.25
N ALA A 385 15.45 23.06 0.52
CA ALA A 385 15.68 22.80 -0.91
C ALA A 385 17.17 22.61 -1.26
N ARG A 386 17.88 21.93 -0.37
CA ARG A 386 19.25 21.45 -0.53
C ARG A 386 19.53 20.40 0.54
N GLY A 387 20.51 19.53 0.31
CA GLY A 387 20.98 18.60 1.34
C GLY A 387 21.75 19.31 2.47
N PRO A 388 21.79 18.74 3.68
CA PRO A 388 22.49 19.33 4.84
C PRO A 388 24.02 19.34 4.71
N PHE A 389 24.59 18.50 3.84
CA PHE A 389 26.04 18.33 3.66
C PHE A 389 26.57 18.85 2.30
N ARG A 390 25.70 19.44 1.48
CA ARG A 390 26.04 19.94 0.14
C ARG A 390 25.30 21.24 -0.17
N ALA A 391 26.01 22.22 -0.73
CA ALA A 391 25.37 23.41 -1.29
C ALA A 391 24.63 23.09 -2.60
N ARG A 392 23.66 23.93 -2.97
CA ARG A 392 22.87 23.73 -4.20
C ARG A 392 23.80 23.79 -5.42
N GLY A 393 23.77 22.75 -6.25
CA GLY A 393 24.61 22.63 -7.44
C GLY A 393 26.07 22.22 -7.17
N GLU A 394 26.45 22.02 -5.91
CA GLU A 394 27.81 21.63 -5.55
C GLU A 394 28.11 20.18 -5.97
N LYS A 395 29.20 19.99 -6.73
CA LYS A 395 29.72 18.67 -7.07
C LYS A 395 30.86 18.32 -6.13
N VAL A 396 30.59 17.45 -5.18
CA VAL A 396 31.56 17.00 -4.15
C VAL A 396 31.89 15.52 -4.37
N GLU A 397 33.17 15.17 -4.30
CA GLU A 397 33.59 13.77 -4.34
C GLU A 397 33.00 12.95 -3.18
N ASN A 398 32.78 11.66 -3.41
CA ASN A 398 32.17 10.78 -2.39
C ASN A 398 32.98 10.71 -1.09
N LYS A 399 34.31 10.81 -1.17
CA LYS A 399 35.20 10.79 0.00
C LYS A 399 35.02 12.03 0.87
N GLU A 400 34.96 13.21 0.25
CA GLU A 400 34.75 14.46 0.96
C GLU A 400 33.32 14.53 1.53
N LEU A 401 32.30 14.13 0.77
CA LEU A 401 30.94 14.05 1.29
C LEU A 401 30.85 13.12 2.51
N LYS A 402 31.50 11.94 2.44
CA LYS A 402 31.59 11.02 3.58
C LYS A 402 32.19 11.73 4.81
N GLN A 403 33.29 12.45 4.64
CA GLN A 403 33.91 13.20 5.74
C GLN A 403 32.96 14.25 6.33
N ARG A 404 32.24 15.02 5.49
CA ARG A 404 31.24 15.98 5.96
C ARG A 404 30.13 15.32 6.77
N VAL A 405 29.62 14.17 6.32
CA VAL A 405 28.60 13.42 7.06
C VAL A 405 29.12 12.95 8.43
N LEU A 406 30.38 12.54 8.53
CA LEU A 406 30.97 12.04 9.77
C LEU A 406 31.32 13.15 10.76
N GLU A 407 31.90 14.26 10.29
CA GLU A 407 32.59 15.24 11.14
C GLU A 407 31.88 16.60 11.22
N GLN A 408 31.12 16.98 10.17
CA GLN A 408 30.56 18.32 10.08
C GLN A 408 29.21 18.42 10.80
N ALA A 409 29.09 19.42 11.68
CA ALA A 409 27.83 19.85 12.26
C ALA A 409 26.93 20.49 11.18
N VAL A 410 25.66 20.13 11.16
CA VAL A 410 24.68 20.66 10.20
C VAL A 410 24.31 22.09 10.57
N THR A 411 24.13 22.94 9.55
CA THR A 411 23.70 24.33 9.72
C THR A 411 22.28 24.53 9.21
N TYR A 412 21.51 25.35 9.91
CA TYR A 412 20.07 25.55 9.64
C TYR A 412 19.81 27.01 9.26
N PRO A 413 19.22 27.28 8.08
CA PRO A 413 18.78 28.62 7.71
C PRO A 413 17.52 29.04 8.49
N ASP A 414 17.16 30.33 8.39
CA ASP A 414 15.99 30.92 9.08
C ASP A 414 14.63 30.30 8.68
N LYS A 415 14.61 29.47 7.62
CA LYS A 415 13.43 28.69 7.21
C LYS A 415 13.00 27.64 8.24
N PHE A 416 13.84 27.31 9.22
CA PHE A 416 13.53 26.29 10.23
C PHE A 416 13.03 26.95 11.51
N SER A 417 11.79 26.64 11.90
CA SER A 417 11.30 26.91 13.25
C SER A 417 12.15 26.19 14.31
N PRO A 418 12.09 26.63 15.58
CA PRO A 418 12.79 25.95 16.67
C PRO A 418 12.46 24.45 16.75
N ALA A 419 11.18 24.08 16.53
CA ALA A 419 10.76 22.68 16.55
C ALA A 419 11.28 21.88 15.34
N SER A 420 11.27 22.46 14.14
CA SER A 420 11.82 21.83 12.93
C SER A 420 13.32 21.60 13.04
N LYS A 421 14.05 22.60 13.57
CA LYS A 421 15.48 22.49 13.84
C LYS A 421 15.78 21.40 14.87
N ASP A 422 15.12 21.44 16.03
CA ASP A 422 15.32 20.48 17.13
C ASP A 422 15.08 19.04 16.66
N PHE A 423 14.00 18.81 15.91
CA PHE A 423 13.71 17.49 15.35
C PHE A 423 14.79 17.01 14.37
N CYS A 424 15.23 17.87 13.45
CA CYS A 424 16.33 17.55 12.55
C CYS A 424 17.63 17.27 13.31
N GLU A 425 17.96 18.02 14.35
CA GLU A 425 19.15 17.78 15.19
C GLU A 425 19.06 16.44 15.93
N ALA A 426 17.88 16.07 16.43
CA ALA A 426 17.64 14.78 17.08
C ALA A 426 17.76 13.58 16.12
N LEU A 427 17.35 13.75 14.85
CA LEU A 427 17.47 12.72 13.81
C LEU A 427 18.88 12.65 13.19
N LEU A 428 19.58 13.79 13.06
CA LEU A 428 20.91 13.90 12.46
C LEU A 428 22.05 13.69 13.47
N GLN A 429 21.72 13.21 14.67
CA GLN A 429 22.70 12.74 15.65
C GLN A 429 23.63 11.70 15.03
N LYS A 430 24.94 11.92 15.17
CA LYS A 430 25.95 11.04 14.57
C LYS A 430 26.03 9.70 15.29
N ASP A 431 25.89 9.73 16.60
CA ASP A 431 25.81 8.56 17.47
C ASP A 431 24.40 7.94 17.37
N PRO A 432 24.25 6.72 16.83
CA PRO A 432 22.94 6.09 16.63
C PRO A 432 22.19 5.83 17.95
N GLU A 433 22.88 5.62 19.07
CA GLU A 433 22.24 5.35 20.37
C GLU A 433 21.52 6.59 20.92
N LYS A 434 22.00 7.78 20.56
CA LYS A 434 21.40 9.08 20.92
C LYS A 434 20.39 9.58 19.90
N ARG A 435 20.30 8.93 18.74
CA ARG A 435 19.41 9.34 17.66
C ARG A 435 17.95 9.07 18.02
N LEU A 436 17.07 9.99 17.66
CA LEU A 436 15.63 9.79 17.74
C LEU A 436 15.20 8.73 16.70
N GLY A 437 14.30 7.82 17.06
CA GLY A 437 13.88 6.75 16.16
C GLY A 437 13.01 5.68 16.83
N PHE A 438 13.07 4.46 16.30
CA PHE A 438 12.30 3.31 16.76
C PHE A 438 12.77 2.83 18.14
N ARG A 439 11.87 2.85 19.14
CA ARG A 439 12.17 2.41 20.51
C ARG A 439 10.97 1.64 21.07
N ASP A 440 11.24 0.61 21.87
CA ASP A 440 10.20 -0.20 22.54
C ASP A 440 9.11 -0.76 21.60
N GLY A 441 9.50 -1.07 20.35
CA GLY A 441 8.59 -1.63 19.35
C GLY A 441 7.71 -0.62 18.60
N SER A 442 7.90 0.69 18.80
CA SER A 442 7.12 1.74 18.15
C SER A 442 7.91 3.03 17.86
N CYS A 443 7.24 3.99 17.23
CA CYS A 443 7.67 5.38 17.04
C CYS A 443 7.00 6.34 18.04
N ASP A 444 6.33 5.86 19.10
CA ASP A 444 5.52 6.71 19.97
C ASP A 444 6.35 7.83 20.64
N GLY A 445 7.58 7.53 21.07
CA GLY A 445 8.50 8.54 21.57
C GLY A 445 8.79 9.65 20.55
N LEU A 446 8.95 9.29 19.27
CA LEU A 446 9.13 10.24 18.17
C LEU A 446 7.86 11.05 17.91
N ARG A 447 6.68 10.42 17.95
CA ARG A 447 5.37 11.07 17.75
C ARG A 447 5.08 12.18 18.77
N THR A 448 5.63 12.09 19.98
CA THR A 448 5.47 13.12 21.03
C THR A 448 6.32 14.38 20.83
N HIS A 449 7.21 14.39 19.84
CA HIS A 449 8.06 15.54 19.57
C HIS A 449 7.22 16.80 19.25
N PRO A 450 7.56 18.00 19.77
CA PRO A 450 6.77 19.24 19.58
C PRO A 450 6.49 19.64 18.12
N LEU A 451 7.29 19.13 17.18
CA LEU A 451 7.06 19.27 15.74
C LEU A 451 5.67 18.78 15.31
N PHE A 452 5.17 17.70 15.94
CA PHE A 452 3.91 17.04 15.59
C PHE A 452 2.75 17.45 16.49
N ARG A 453 2.87 18.54 17.27
CA ARG A 453 1.85 18.97 18.23
C ARG A 453 0.45 19.15 17.62
N ASP A 454 0.39 19.51 16.35
CA ASP A 454 -0.84 19.80 15.60
C ASP A 454 -1.27 18.61 14.70
N VAL A 455 -0.60 17.46 14.80
CA VAL A 455 -0.90 16.25 14.03
C VAL A 455 -1.70 15.26 14.87
N SER A 456 -2.95 15.00 14.46
CA SER A 456 -3.73 13.89 15.02
C SER A 456 -3.28 12.57 14.40
N TRP A 457 -2.42 11.83 15.11
CA TRP A 457 -1.86 10.57 14.61
C TRP A 457 -2.93 9.53 14.27
N ARG A 458 -3.98 9.39 15.09
CA ARG A 458 -5.11 8.49 14.77
C ARG A 458 -5.73 8.83 13.41
N GLN A 459 -6.03 10.11 13.18
CA GLN A 459 -6.61 10.55 11.92
C GLN A 459 -5.62 10.41 10.75
N LEU A 460 -4.33 10.60 10.98
CA LEU A 460 -3.28 10.37 9.98
C LEU A 460 -3.24 8.90 9.56
N GLU A 461 -3.15 7.96 10.52
CA GLU A 461 -3.12 6.52 10.27
C GLU A 461 -4.42 6.03 9.58
N ALA A 462 -5.55 6.66 9.89
CA ALA A 462 -6.84 6.42 9.24
C ALA A 462 -6.98 7.11 7.87
N GLY A 463 -6.07 8.02 7.51
CA GLY A 463 -6.10 8.81 6.27
C GLY A 463 -7.27 9.79 6.19
N MET A 464 -7.66 10.33 7.34
CA MET A 464 -8.75 11.30 7.48
C MET A 464 -8.24 12.75 7.41
N LEU A 465 -6.95 12.96 7.67
CA LEU A 465 -6.36 14.30 7.57
C LEU A 465 -6.31 14.74 6.11
N THR A 466 -6.85 15.93 5.83
CA THR A 466 -6.74 16.54 4.51
C THR A 466 -5.29 16.93 4.21
N PRO A 467 -4.68 16.44 3.11
CA PRO A 467 -3.34 16.83 2.74
C PRO A 467 -3.23 18.33 2.44
N PRO A 468 -2.13 18.99 2.85
CA PRO A 468 -1.94 20.44 2.65
C PRO A 468 -1.66 20.83 1.19
N PHE A 469 -1.48 19.84 0.31
CA PHE A 469 -1.31 20.03 -1.12
C PHE A 469 -1.96 18.85 -1.84
N VAL A 470 -2.84 19.15 -2.80
CA VAL A 470 -3.49 18.16 -3.67
C VAL A 470 -2.95 18.35 -5.10
N PRO A 471 -2.33 17.33 -5.72
CA PRO A 471 -1.89 17.40 -7.10
C PRO A 471 -3.04 17.69 -8.08
N ASP A 472 -2.81 18.51 -9.10
CA ASP A 472 -3.79 18.75 -10.17
C ASP A 472 -3.92 17.51 -11.06
N SER A 473 -5.15 17.01 -11.22
CA SER A 473 -5.45 15.82 -12.03
C SER A 473 -5.13 16.00 -13.52
N ARG A 474 -5.08 17.24 -14.00
CA ARG A 474 -4.69 17.59 -15.38
C ARG A 474 -3.17 17.67 -15.56
N THR A 475 -2.44 17.78 -14.46
CA THR A 475 -0.99 17.89 -14.48
C THR A 475 -0.35 16.52 -14.35
N VAL A 476 0.77 16.38 -15.05
CA VAL A 476 1.56 15.17 -15.06
C VAL A 476 2.90 15.49 -14.38
N TYR A 477 3.02 15.11 -13.12
CA TYR A 477 4.17 15.42 -12.26
C TYR A 477 5.35 14.47 -12.52
N ALA A 478 5.81 14.44 -13.76
CA ALA A 478 6.95 13.65 -14.19
C ALA A 478 7.70 14.40 -15.29
N LYS A 479 8.98 14.06 -15.48
CA LYS A 479 9.78 14.60 -16.59
C LYS A 479 9.13 14.25 -17.94
N ASN A 480 9.38 15.07 -18.97
CA ASN A 480 8.95 14.72 -20.33
C ASN A 480 9.60 13.41 -20.76
N ILE A 481 8.91 12.61 -21.57
CA ILE A 481 9.38 11.28 -21.98
C ILE A 481 10.78 11.34 -22.63
N GLN A 482 11.01 12.38 -23.43
CA GLN A 482 12.30 12.66 -24.07
C GLN A 482 13.44 12.96 -23.06
N ASP A 483 13.14 13.54 -21.91
CA ASP A 483 14.10 13.87 -20.85
C ASP A 483 14.42 12.67 -19.94
N VAL A 484 13.66 11.57 -20.06
CA VAL A 484 13.91 10.31 -19.34
C VAL A 484 15.15 9.58 -19.92
N GLY A 485 15.73 10.09 -21.01
CA GLY A 485 16.94 9.60 -21.68
C GLY A 485 16.66 8.33 -22.48
N ALA A 486 17.69 7.68 -23.06
CA ALA A 486 17.56 6.36 -23.70
C ALA A 486 18.51 5.33 -23.10
N PHE A 487 18.04 4.09 -23.05
CA PHE A 487 18.78 2.97 -22.50
C PHE A 487 19.54 2.23 -23.60
N SER A 488 20.88 2.18 -23.53
CA SER A 488 21.67 1.44 -24.53
C SER A 488 21.36 -0.05 -24.49
N THR A 489 21.04 -0.66 -25.64
CA THR A 489 20.68 -2.08 -25.73
C THR A 489 21.80 -2.98 -25.19
N VAL A 490 21.45 -3.91 -24.29
CA VAL A 490 22.40 -4.89 -23.76
C VAL A 490 22.54 -6.04 -24.74
N LYS A 491 23.68 -6.11 -25.43
CA LYS A 491 24.07 -7.21 -26.33
C LYS A 491 24.96 -8.23 -25.61
N GLY A 492 25.05 -9.46 -26.15
CA GLY A 492 25.98 -10.49 -25.68
C GLY A 492 25.62 -11.16 -24.34
N VAL A 493 24.36 -11.03 -23.90
CA VAL A 493 23.87 -11.70 -22.68
C VAL A 493 22.91 -12.80 -23.09
N ALA A 494 23.31 -14.05 -22.84
CA ALA A 494 22.47 -15.24 -22.95
C ALA A 494 21.96 -15.65 -21.57
N PHE A 495 20.77 -16.25 -21.51
CA PHE A 495 20.19 -16.79 -20.28
C PHE A 495 20.52 -18.28 -20.16
N GLU A 496 20.88 -18.69 -18.96
CA GLU A 496 21.12 -20.08 -18.57
C GLU A 496 19.91 -20.59 -17.77
N LYS A 497 19.93 -21.88 -17.42
CA LYS A 497 18.85 -22.52 -16.66
C LYS A 497 18.57 -21.80 -15.33
N ALA A 498 19.63 -21.47 -14.58
CA ALA A 498 19.52 -20.75 -13.30
C ALA A 498 18.87 -19.36 -13.43
N ASP A 499 19.08 -18.66 -14.55
CA ASP A 499 18.40 -17.38 -14.80
C ASP A 499 16.89 -17.60 -14.96
N THR A 500 16.51 -18.65 -15.68
CA THR A 500 15.11 -18.97 -15.98
C THR A 500 14.38 -19.44 -14.72
N GLU A 501 15.02 -20.26 -13.90
CA GLU A 501 14.51 -20.67 -12.58
C GLU A 501 14.28 -19.45 -11.68
N PHE A 502 15.22 -18.49 -11.66
CA PHE A 502 15.05 -17.24 -10.94
C PHE A 502 13.87 -16.41 -11.45
N PHE A 503 13.66 -16.32 -12.77
CA PHE A 503 12.53 -15.58 -13.34
C PHE A 503 11.19 -16.22 -12.97
N GLN A 504 11.13 -17.55 -12.93
CA GLN A 504 9.96 -18.30 -12.50
C GLN A 504 9.67 -18.12 -11.00
N GLU A 505 10.69 -18.14 -10.13
CA GLU A 505 10.53 -17.84 -8.70
C GLU A 505 10.02 -16.41 -8.48
N PHE A 506 10.52 -15.46 -9.27
CA PHE A 506 10.12 -14.06 -9.19
C PHE A 506 8.64 -13.87 -9.57
N ALA A 507 8.21 -14.52 -10.65
CA ALA A 507 6.88 -14.42 -11.24
C ALA A 507 5.81 -15.20 -10.45
N SER A 508 5.60 -14.83 -9.18
CA SER A 508 4.64 -15.51 -8.29
C SER A 508 3.17 -15.18 -8.57
N GLY A 509 2.87 -14.38 -9.58
CA GLY A 509 1.51 -14.00 -9.96
C GLY A 509 0.91 -12.97 -9.02
N THR A 510 -0.33 -13.21 -8.61
CA THR A 510 -1.19 -12.29 -7.85
C THR A 510 -0.80 -12.23 -6.36
N CYS A 511 -0.81 -11.02 -5.78
CA CYS A 511 -0.71 -10.81 -4.33
C CYS A 511 -2.12 -10.75 -3.71
N PRO A 512 -2.43 -11.58 -2.69
CA PRO A 512 -3.81 -11.76 -2.22
C PRO A 512 -4.54 -10.49 -1.79
N ILE A 513 -3.98 -9.73 -0.85
CA ILE A 513 -4.68 -8.59 -0.25
C ILE A 513 -4.98 -7.51 -1.31
N PRO A 514 -4.01 -6.97 -2.07
CA PRO A 514 -4.31 -5.91 -3.03
C PRO A 514 -5.22 -6.35 -4.19
N TRP A 515 -5.17 -7.63 -4.58
CA TRP A 515 -6.09 -8.18 -5.57
C TRP A 515 -7.52 -8.24 -5.06
N GLN A 516 -7.72 -8.65 -3.81
CA GLN A 516 -9.03 -8.67 -3.18
C GLN A 516 -9.61 -7.26 -3.00
N GLU A 517 -8.77 -6.28 -2.63
CA GLU A 517 -9.14 -4.86 -2.61
C GLU A 517 -9.58 -4.39 -3.99
N GLU A 518 -8.83 -4.72 -5.05
CA GLU A 518 -9.22 -4.40 -6.42
C GLU A 518 -10.59 -4.98 -6.80
N MET A 519 -10.84 -6.27 -6.53
CA MET A 519 -12.13 -6.89 -6.86
C MET A 519 -13.27 -6.17 -6.14
N ILE A 520 -13.04 -5.72 -4.91
CA ILE A 520 -14.00 -5.01 -4.08
C ILE A 520 -14.24 -3.57 -4.59
N GLU A 521 -13.18 -2.79 -4.75
CA GLU A 521 -13.22 -1.37 -5.12
C GLU A 521 -13.82 -1.17 -6.52
N THR A 522 -13.50 -2.09 -7.43
CA THR A 522 -14.05 -2.07 -8.78
C THR A 522 -15.44 -2.72 -8.86
N GLY A 523 -16.03 -3.17 -7.76
CA GLY A 523 -17.37 -3.75 -7.76
C GLY A 523 -17.49 -5.16 -8.36
N VAL A 524 -16.41 -5.72 -8.92
CA VAL A 524 -16.38 -7.09 -9.46
C VAL A 524 -16.79 -8.12 -8.42
N PHE A 525 -16.39 -7.91 -7.16
CA PHE A 525 -16.84 -8.74 -6.04
C PHE A 525 -18.37 -8.71 -5.91
N GLY A 526 -19.01 -7.54 -5.97
CA GLY A 526 -20.47 -7.42 -5.91
C GLY A 526 -21.16 -8.08 -7.10
N ASP A 527 -20.61 -7.90 -8.31
CA ASP A 527 -21.16 -8.45 -9.55
C ASP A 527 -21.13 -10.00 -9.58
N LEU A 528 -20.07 -10.61 -9.01
CA LEU A 528 -19.88 -12.07 -9.05
C LEU A 528 -20.32 -12.78 -7.77
N ASN A 529 -20.32 -12.11 -6.60
CA ASN A 529 -20.69 -12.70 -5.31
C ASN A 529 -22.20 -12.72 -5.11
N VAL A 530 -22.92 -13.41 -5.99
CA VAL A 530 -24.37 -13.52 -5.98
C VAL A 530 -24.82 -14.76 -5.21
N TRP A 531 -25.88 -14.60 -4.42
CA TRP A 531 -26.53 -15.65 -3.63
C TRP A 531 -27.94 -15.92 -4.16
N ARG A 532 -28.46 -17.14 -3.98
CA ARG A 532 -29.85 -17.45 -4.32
C ARG A 532 -30.80 -16.88 -3.26
N PRO A 533 -31.96 -16.32 -3.65
CA PRO A 533 -32.94 -15.79 -2.68
C PRO A 533 -33.54 -16.85 -1.75
N ASP A 534 -33.54 -18.12 -2.17
CA ASP A 534 -34.11 -19.24 -1.41
C ASP A 534 -33.13 -19.86 -0.40
N GLY A 535 -31.94 -19.28 -0.23
CA GLY A 535 -30.91 -19.78 0.68
C GLY A 535 -30.21 -21.06 0.21
N GLN A 536 -30.55 -21.58 -0.97
CA GLN A 536 -29.89 -22.76 -1.52
C GLN A 536 -28.52 -22.43 -2.11
N MET A 537 -27.69 -23.46 -2.27
CA MET A 537 -26.40 -23.36 -2.93
C MET A 537 -26.53 -22.73 -4.34
N PRO A 538 -25.74 -21.67 -4.64
CA PRO A 538 -25.66 -21.05 -5.96
C PRO A 538 -25.33 -22.02 -7.10
N ASP A 539 -25.78 -21.69 -8.31
CA ASP A 539 -25.61 -22.55 -9.49
C ASP A 539 -24.16 -22.65 -9.97
N ASP A 540 -23.39 -21.56 -9.81
CA ASP A 540 -21.97 -21.54 -10.13
C ASP A 540 -21.18 -22.55 -9.27
N MET A 541 -21.55 -22.73 -8.00
CA MET A 541 -20.95 -23.71 -7.10
C MET A 541 -21.22 -25.15 -7.55
N LYS A 542 -22.41 -25.39 -8.13
CA LYS A 542 -22.82 -26.68 -8.71
C LYS A 542 -22.21 -26.96 -10.08
N GLY A 543 -21.63 -25.95 -10.72
CA GLY A 543 -21.16 -26.04 -12.11
C GLY A 543 -22.28 -25.99 -13.15
N ILE A 544 -23.47 -25.52 -12.77
CA ILE A 544 -24.58 -25.30 -13.70
C ILE A 544 -24.34 -23.93 -14.35
N SER A 545 -23.90 -23.92 -15.60
CA SER A 545 -23.75 -22.67 -16.36
C SER A 545 -25.12 -22.09 -16.69
N GLY A 546 -25.39 -20.85 -16.29
CA GLY A 546 -26.59 -20.12 -16.70
C GLY A 546 -26.65 -19.91 -18.23
N GLN A 547 -27.14 -20.92 -18.94
CA GLN A 547 -27.60 -20.87 -20.33
C GLN A 547 -28.88 -21.72 -20.45
N GLU A 548 -29.91 -21.34 -19.71
CA GLU A 548 -31.28 -21.50 -20.19
C GLU A 548 -31.95 -20.14 -20.06
N ALA A 549 -31.91 -19.39 -21.16
CA ALA A 549 -32.73 -18.21 -21.31
C ALA A 549 -34.20 -18.61 -21.13
N ALA A 550 -34.94 -17.81 -20.35
CA ALA A 550 -36.37 -17.91 -20.21
C ALA A 550 -37.06 -18.06 -21.58
N PRO A 551 -38.16 -18.85 -21.68
CA PRO A 551 -38.84 -19.04 -22.95
C PRO A 551 -39.34 -17.71 -23.48
N SER A 552 -38.97 -17.40 -24.73
CA SER A 552 -39.44 -16.24 -25.46
C SER A 552 -40.97 -16.30 -25.58
N SER A 553 -41.68 -15.51 -24.78
CA SER A 553 -43.10 -15.25 -25.02
C SER A 553 -43.22 -14.38 -26.28
N LYS A 554 -43.39 -15.02 -27.44
CA LYS A 554 -43.92 -14.35 -28.63
C LYS A 554 -45.34 -13.90 -28.31
N SER A 555 -45.54 -12.60 -28.11
CA SER A 555 -46.84 -11.96 -28.33
C SER A 555 -46.63 -10.76 -29.25
N GLY A 556 -46.51 -11.06 -30.54
CA GLY A 556 -46.79 -10.09 -31.59
C GLY A 556 -48.28 -10.19 -31.91
N MET A 557 -49.09 -9.25 -31.43
CA MET A 557 -50.35 -8.90 -32.07
C MET A 557 -50.26 -7.45 -32.50
N CYS A 558 -50.15 -7.30 -33.82
CA CYS A 558 -50.32 -6.07 -34.56
C CYS A 558 -51.82 -5.72 -34.54
N VAL A 559 -52.17 -4.50 -34.15
CA VAL A 559 -53.48 -3.91 -34.47
C VAL A 559 -53.20 -2.63 -35.24
N LEU A 560 -53.44 -2.70 -36.55
CA LEU A 560 -53.63 -1.55 -37.42
C LEU A 560 -55.12 -1.43 -37.71
N SER A 561 -55.73 -0.34 -37.25
CA SER A 561 -56.81 0.42 -37.89
C SER A 561 -56.92 1.75 -37.16
#